data_AF-A0AAN6MEA6-F1
#
_entry.id   AF-A0AAN6MEA6-F1
#
_cell.length_a   1.000
_cell.length_b   1.000
_cell.length_c   1.000
_cell.angle_alpha   90.00
_cell.angle_beta   90.00
_cell.angle_gamma   90.00
#
_symmetry.space_group_name_H-M   'P 1'
#
loop_
_entity.id
_entity.type
_entity.pdbx_description
1 polymer ?
#
loop_
_entity_poly.entity_id
_entity_poly.type
_entity_poly.pdbx_seq_one_letter_code
_entity_poly.pdbx_strand_id
1 'polypeptide(L)'
;QSHTSCIEMGNFQLSTVKKLVQFIYTGDYDVPEDNQTAEAPQTHPHPTGDEGSGTQGHPLDMPPASPMSESSAASVLLEHIWVHSIGDYYQVDKLVSLANSKVKQLLQSHGKDEILAASLPTAIEEAIELMGNKELLEILAEAATVNISTLLDTVEFKSLSVMTDFSISMLQCCVQKNQALATELEKTKRQLCAVEDCLKAQNEQLRRERQSLQVLMGTSSCRNINCSAGFMCYIDPGECILRCATCRCKHYSVD
;
A
#
# COMPACT_ATOMS: atom_id res chain seq x y z
N GLN A 1 26.44 28.64 -34.83
CA GLN A 1 25.72 27.45 -35.34
C GLN A 1 26.69 26.29 -35.31
N SER A 2 26.53 25.36 -34.38
CA SER A 2 27.33 24.14 -34.27
C SER A 2 26.64 23.05 -35.09
N HIS A 3 27.11 22.84 -36.33
CA HIS A 3 26.64 21.76 -37.21
C HIS A 3 27.58 20.57 -37.05
N THR A 4 27.38 19.79 -36.00
CA THR A 4 27.97 18.46 -35.85
C THR A 4 26.84 17.46 -35.82
N SER A 5 26.80 16.53 -36.80
CA SER A 5 25.82 15.43 -36.87
C SER A 5 26.03 14.37 -35.78
N CYS A 6 26.89 14.63 -34.79
CA CYS A 6 27.22 13.76 -33.68
C CYS A 6 27.04 14.53 -32.37
N ILE A 7 26.37 13.90 -31.42
CA ILE A 7 26.23 14.36 -30.03
C ILE A 7 26.91 13.30 -29.16
N GLU A 8 27.97 13.68 -28.46
CA GLU A 8 28.63 12.80 -27.50
C GLU A 8 27.90 12.85 -26.15
N MET A 9 27.47 11.68 -25.65
CA MET A 9 26.76 11.52 -24.37
C MET A 9 27.61 10.77 -23.33
N GLY A 10 28.90 11.09 -23.24
CA GLY A 10 29.88 10.33 -22.44
C GLY A 10 29.65 10.32 -20.92
N ASN A 11 28.75 11.17 -20.41
CA ASN A 11 28.42 11.25 -18.98
C ASN A 11 27.41 10.18 -18.54
N PHE A 12 26.81 9.43 -19.47
CA PHE A 12 25.77 8.45 -19.17
C PHE A 12 26.12 7.07 -19.73
N GLN A 13 25.66 6.03 -19.03
CA GLN A 13 25.81 4.66 -19.50
C GLN A 13 25.01 4.42 -20.78
N LEU A 14 25.49 3.53 -21.64
CA LEU A 14 24.85 3.21 -22.92
C LEU A 14 23.40 2.74 -22.76
N SER A 15 23.09 1.97 -21.71
CA SER A 15 21.74 1.52 -21.38
C SER A 15 20.80 2.69 -21.11
N THR A 16 21.22 3.66 -20.31
CA THR A 16 20.47 4.89 -20.00
C THR A 16 20.24 5.74 -21.25
N VAL A 17 21.26 5.87 -22.11
CA VAL A 17 21.14 6.58 -23.39
C VAL A 17 20.15 5.89 -24.33
N LYS A 18 20.17 4.56 -24.42
CA LYS A 18 19.19 3.81 -25.21
C LYS A 18 17.76 4.07 -24.74
N LYS A 19 17.53 4.09 -23.43
CA LYS A 19 16.22 4.39 -22.82
C LYS A 19 15.76 5.82 -23.15
N LEU A 20 16.66 6.81 -23.10
CA LEU A 20 16.34 8.17 -23.57
C LEU A 20 15.92 8.18 -25.05
N VAL A 21 16.69 7.54 -25.92
CA VAL A 21 16.38 7.48 -27.37
C VAL A 21 15.04 6.79 -27.60
N GLN A 22 14.80 5.67 -26.94
CA GLN A 22 13.55 4.94 -27.03
C GLN A 22 12.35 5.80 -26.61
N PHE A 23 12.48 6.58 -25.53
CA PHE A 23 11.45 7.52 -25.12
C PHE A 23 11.17 8.59 -26.17
N ILE A 24 12.20 9.13 -26.81
CA ILE A 24 12.04 10.14 -27.87
C ILE A 24 11.19 9.60 -29.04
N TYR A 25 11.35 8.31 -29.38
CA TYR A 25 10.60 7.69 -30.49
C TYR A 25 9.23 7.14 -30.10
N THR A 26 9.06 6.65 -28.87
CA THR A 26 7.87 5.87 -28.47
C THR A 26 7.03 6.52 -27.37
N GLY A 27 7.59 7.51 -26.66
CA GLY A 27 6.99 8.07 -25.46
C GLY A 27 7.14 7.20 -24.21
N ASP A 28 7.82 6.06 -24.29
CA ASP A 28 8.13 5.15 -23.19
C ASP A 28 9.57 4.60 -23.34
N TYR A 29 10.18 4.07 -22.29
CA TYR A 29 11.55 3.57 -22.28
C TYR A 29 11.70 2.15 -21.71
N ASP A 30 10.59 1.46 -21.42
CA ASP A 30 10.59 0.06 -21.02
C ASP A 30 9.83 -0.84 -22.03
N VAL A 31 9.69 -0.40 -23.28
CA VAL A 31 9.08 -1.24 -24.32
C VAL A 31 10.08 -2.33 -24.73
N PRO A 32 9.73 -3.63 -24.69
CA PRO A 32 10.61 -4.68 -25.18
C PRO A 32 10.89 -4.49 -26.67
N GLU A 33 12.14 -4.72 -27.10
CA GLU A 33 12.63 -4.48 -28.47
C GLU A 33 11.90 -5.30 -29.55
N ASP A 34 11.05 -6.28 -29.19
CA ASP A 34 10.31 -7.16 -30.10
C ASP A 34 9.24 -6.45 -30.97
N ASN A 35 8.93 -5.18 -30.73
CA ASN A 35 7.96 -4.42 -31.53
C ASN A 35 8.58 -3.52 -32.60
N GLN A 36 9.90 -3.55 -32.82
CA GLN A 36 10.51 -2.91 -33.99
C GLN A 36 10.49 -3.88 -35.19
N THR A 37 9.30 -4.19 -35.70
CA THR A 37 9.20 -4.70 -37.05
C THR A 37 9.50 -3.54 -37.99
N ALA A 38 10.69 -3.58 -38.59
CA ALA A 38 11.08 -2.67 -39.65
C ALA A 38 10.07 -2.74 -40.81
N GLU A 39 9.21 -1.74 -40.95
CA GLU A 39 8.54 -1.46 -42.22
C GLU A 39 9.56 -0.90 -43.21
N ALA A 40 10.32 -1.80 -43.84
CA ALA A 40 10.96 -1.51 -45.12
C ALA A 40 9.94 -1.76 -46.24
N PRO A 41 9.77 -0.85 -47.22
CA PRO A 41 8.81 -1.04 -48.31
C PRO A 41 9.26 -2.16 -49.24
N GLN A 42 8.55 -3.29 -49.23
CA GLN A 42 8.75 -4.36 -50.21
C GLN A 42 7.98 -4.07 -51.50
N THR A 43 8.70 -3.68 -52.54
CA THR A 43 8.27 -3.87 -53.93
C THR A 43 8.57 -5.30 -54.37
N HIS A 44 7.52 -6.11 -54.48
CA HIS A 44 7.44 -7.33 -55.29
C HIS A 44 7.39 -6.97 -56.80
N PRO A 45 7.82 -7.83 -57.76
CA PRO A 45 7.21 -9.15 -57.96
C PRO A 45 8.13 -10.35 -58.31
N HIS A 46 7.59 -11.51 -57.92
CA HIS A 46 7.85 -12.93 -58.28
C HIS A 46 7.67 -13.17 -59.82
N PRO A 47 7.87 -14.38 -60.43
CA PRO A 47 8.08 -15.76 -59.93
C PRO A 47 9.21 -16.57 -60.67
N THR A 48 9.59 -17.83 -60.39
CA THR A 48 8.81 -19.09 -60.45
C THR A 48 9.71 -20.31 -60.11
N GLY A 49 9.10 -21.37 -59.54
CA GLY A 49 9.60 -22.77 -59.49
C GLY A 49 10.43 -23.12 -58.25
N ASP A 50 10.31 -24.25 -57.56
CA ASP A 50 9.56 -25.48 -57.76
C ASP A 50 9.62 -26.31 -56.45
N GLU A 51 8.59 -27.15 -56.23
CA GLU A 51 8.51 -28.37 -55.40
C GLU A 51 9.12 -28.48 -53.97
N GLY A 52 8.30 -28.94 -53.01
CA GLY A 52 8.85 -29.60 -51.80
C GLY A 52 7.96 -29.71 -50.56
N SER A 53 6.96 -30.62 -50.62
CA SER A 53 6.40 -31.47 -49.54
C SER A 53 6.57 -31.07 -48.05
N GLY A 54 5.43 -30.99 -47.36
CA GLY A 54 5.34 -30.67 -45.94
C GLY A 54 5.78 -31.78 -44.98
N THR A 55 5.97 -31.39 -43.72
CA THR A 55 5.93 -32.27 -42.56
C THR A 55 5.41 -31.47 -41.36
N GLN A 56 4.35 -31.98 -40.73
CA GLN A 56 3.76 -31.47 -39.49
C GLN A 56 4.72 -31.69 -38.31
N GLY A 57 4.74 -30.75 -37.36
CA GLY A 57 5.44 -30.88 -36.08
C GLY A 57 4.86 -29.97 -35.00
N HIS A 58 4.10 -30.60 -34.10
CA HIS A 58 3.53 -30.21 -32.80
C HIS A 58 3.86 -28.86 -32.11
N PRO A 59 2.88 -28.32 -31.33
CA PRO A 59 3.08 -27.16 -30.47
C PRO A 59 3.94 -27.54 -29.25
N LEU A 60 5.10 -26.91 -29.10
CA LEU A 60 5.88 -27.03 -27.87
C LEU A 60 5.35 -26.04 -26.83
N ASP A 61 5.00 -26.62 -25.70
CA ASP A 61 4.73 -26.00 -24.40
C ASP A 61 5.54 -24.73 -24.17
N MET A 62 4.85 -23.64 -23.84
CA MET A 62 5.44 -22.54 -23.11
C MET A 62 5.84 -23.03 -21.71
N PRO A 63 7.10 -22.88 -21.28
CA PRO A 63 7.44 -23.06 -19.89
C PRO A 63 6.73 -21.97 -19.06
N PRO A 64 6.23 -22.31 -17.85
CA PRO A 64 5.64 -21.33 -16.96
C PRO A 64 6.68 -20.27 -16.59
N ALA A 65 6.25 -19.01 -16.58
CA ALA A 65 7.03 -17.86 -16.14
C ALA A 65 7.78 -18.19 -14.84
N SER A 66 9.11 -18.20 -14.92
CA SER A 66 9.95 -18.37 -13.74
C SER A 66 9.74 -17.21 -12.77
N PRO A 67 9.80 -17.44 -11.45
CA PRO A 67 9.69 -16.39 -10.46
C PRO A 67 10.81 -15.37 -10.68
N MET A 68 10.45 -14.09 -10.78
CA MET A 68 11.39 -12.97 -10.88
C MET A 68 12.41 -13.07 -9.75
N SER A 69 13.68 -13.17 -10.14
CA SER A 69 14.81 -13.31 -9.22
C SER A 69 14.92 -12.09 -8.31
N GLU A 70 15.26 -12.38 -7.04
CA GLU A 70 15.46 -11.51 -5.87
C GLU A 70 16.43 -10.32 -6.06
N SER A 71 17.06 -10.19 -7.24
CA SER A 71 18.02 -9.13 -7.60
C SER A 71 17.45 -8.06 -8.55
N SER A 72 16.20 -8.18 -9.00
CA SER A 72 15.66 -7.36 -10.10
C SER A 72 15.06 -6.01 -9.67
N ALA A 73 14.42 -5.91 -8.50
CA ALA A 73 13.72 -4.68 -8.12
C ALA A 73 14.69 -3.52 -7.80
N ALA A 74 15.81 -3.82 -7.14
CA ALA A 74 16.85 -2.84 -6.83
C ALA A 74 17.54 -2.29 -8.08
N SER A 75 17.85 -3.16 -9.05
CA SER A 75 18.43 -2.74 -10.32
C SER A 75 17.45 -1.91 -11.15
N VAL A 76 16.17 -2.30 -11.17
CA VAL A 76 15.11 -1.54 -11.85
C VAL A 76 14.91 -0.15 -11.22
N LEU A 77 14.98 -0.05 -9.89
CA LEU A 77 14.91 1.24 -9.19
C LEU A 77 16.04 2.18 -9.65
N LEU A 78 17.29 1.69 -9.63
CA LEU A 78 18.44 2.45 -10.08
C LEU A 78 18.31 2.86 -11.54
N GLU A 79 17.89 1.96 -12.44
CA GLU A 79 17.67 2.28 -13.84
C GLU A 79 16.71 3.46 -14.03
N HIS A 80 15.62 3.53 -13.28
CA HIS A 80 14.70 4.67 -13.35
C HIS A 80 15.32 5.97 -12.82
N ILE A 81 16.17 5.91 -11.78
CA ILE A 81 16.92 7.07 -11.27
C ILE A 81 17.90 7.59 -12.32
N TRP A 82 18.59 6.70 -13.04
CA TRP A 82 19.48 7.08 -14.14
C TRP A 82 18.72 7.69 -15.32
N VAL A 83 17.56 7.13 -15.68
CA VAL A 83 16.70 7.67 -16.75
C VAL A 83 16.11 9.03 -16.36
N HIS A 84 15.77 9.21 -15.08
CA HIS A 84 15.41 10.50 -14.53
C HIS A 84 16.56 11.51 -14.70
N SER A 85 17.78 11.14 -14.29
CA SER A 85 18.96 12.02 -14.37
C SER A 85 19.30 12.44 -15.80
N ILE A 86 19.27 11.53 -16.77
CA ILE A 86 19.53 11.89 -18.18
C ILE A 86 18.41 12.78 -18.75
N GLY A 87 17.15 12.54 -18.34
CA GLY A 87 16.02 13.37 -18.71
C GLY A 87 16.15 14.79 -18.17
N ASP A 88 16.58 14.93 -16.92
CA ASP A 88 16.82 16.21 -16.28
C ASP A 88 17.97 16.98 -16.96
N TYR A 89 19.10 16.30 -17.20
CA TYR A 89 20.27 16.88 -17.86
C TYR A 89 19.97 17.46 -19.25
N TYR A 90 19.18 16.74 -20.06
CA TYR A 90 18.78 17.19 -21.40
C TYR A 90 17.43 17.92 -21.43
N GLN A 91 16.84 18.23 -20.27
CA GLN A 91 15.58 18.98 -20.13
C GLN A 91 14.39 18.35 -20.87
N VAL A 92 14.23 17.05 -20.72
CA VAL A 92 13.10 16.27 -21.26
C VAL A 92 12.08 16.05 -20.15
N ASP A 93 11.29 17.09 -19.82
CA ASP A 93 10.37 17.11 -18.67
C ASP A 93 9.40 15.90 -18.61
N LYS A 94 8.93 15.45 -19.76
CA LYS A 94 8.03 14.30 -19.84
C LYS A 94 8.72 12.98 -19.47
N LEU A 95 10.01 12.85 -19.76
CA LEU A 95 10.82 11.69 -19.38
C LEU A 95 11.06 11.69 -17.86
N VAL A 96 11.41 12.87 -17.32
CA VAL A 96 11.57 13.10 -15.87
C VAL A 96 10.29 12.70 -15.13
N SER A 97 9.13 13.21 -15.60
CA SER A 97 7.83 12.90 -15.01
C SER A 97 7.49 11.41 -15.07
N LEU A 98 7.75 10.77 -16.21
CA LEU A 98 7.52 9.34 -16.39
C LEU A 98 8.41 8.51 -15.46
N ALA A 99 9.68 8.88 -15.35
CA ALA A 99 10.63 8.20 -14.47
C ALA A 99 10.24 8.32 -13.00
N ASN A 100 9.87 9.52 -12.54
CA ASN A 100 9.35 9.71 -11.17
C ASN A 100 8.09 8.87 -10.92
N SER A 101 7.17 8.80 -11.90
CA SER A 101 5.99 7.95 -11.80
C SER A 101 6.35 6.47 -11.64
N LYS A 102 7.32 5.96 -12.40
CA LYS A 102 7.76 4.56 -12.31
C LYS A 102 8.51 4.25 -11.02
N VAL A 103 9.37 5.16 -10.55
CA VAL A 103 10.01 5.06 -9.22
C VAL A 103 8.94 4.98 -8.14
N LYS A 104 7.98 5.90 -8.14
CA LYS A 104 6.88 5.92 -7.16
C LYS A 104 6.07 4.62 -7.21
N GLN A 105 5.73 4.14 -8.40
CA GLN A 105 5.00 2.89 -8.57
C GLN A 105 5.79 1.70 -8.01
N LEU A 106 7.09 1.60 -8.29
CA LEU A 106 7.95 0.53 -7.81
C LEU A 106 8.03 0.54 -6.27
N LEU A 107 8.25 1.71 -5.69
CA LEU A 107 8.31 1.91 -4.23
C LEU A 107 6.96 1.65 -3.54
N GLN A 108 5.84 1.93 -4.18
CA GLN A 108 4.51 1.64 -3.62
C GLN A 108 4.13 0.16 -3.74
N SER A 109 4.48 -0.48 -4.85
CA SER A 109 4.14 -1.89 -5.12
C SER A 109 4.96 -2.85 -4.25
N HIS A 110 6.20 -2.46 -3.92
CA HIS A 110 7.15 -3.28 -3.15
C HIS A 110 7.60 -2.61 -1.84
N GLY A 111 6.88 -1.60 -1.34
CA GLY A 111 7.36 -0.74 -0.23
C GLY A 111 7.56 -1.40 1.13
N LYS A 112 7.12 -2.66 1.28
CA LYS A 112 7.38 -3.50 2.47
C LYS A 112 8.32 -4.68 2.17
N ASP A 113 8.79 -4.78 0.93
CA ASP A 113 9.73 -5.80 0.51
C ASP A 113 11.10 -5.46 1.09
N GLU A 114 11.65 -6.39 1.88
CA GLU A 114 12.92 -6.23 2.57
C GLU A 114 14.07 -5.98 1.58
N ILE A 115 13.95 -6.54 0.37
CA ILE A 115 14.91 -6.37 -0.73
C ILE A 115 14.92 -4.93 -1.23
N LEU A 116 13.74 -4.34 -1.41
CA LEU A 116 13.61 -2.96 -1.89
C LEU A 116 14.10 -1.99 -0.81
N ALA A 117 13.77 -2.25 0.46
CA ALA A 117 14.26 -1.47 1.58
C ALA A 117 15.80 -1.48 1.67
N ALA A 118 16.44 -2.63 1.42
CA ALA A 118 17.90 -2.73 1.39
C ALA A 118 18.55 -1.94 0.25
N SER A 119 17.83 -1.69 -0.85
CA SER A 119 18.33 -0.90 -1.99
C SER A 119 18.17 0.62 -1.84
N LEU A 120 17.33 1.07 -0.89
CA LEU A 120 17.05 2.49 -0.67
C LEU A 120 18.31 3.32 -0.33
N PRO A 121 19.25 2.88 0.53
CA PRO A 121 20.46 3.66 0.81
C PRO A 121 21.25 3.98 -0.46
N THR A 122 21.50 2.98 -1.31
CA THR A 122 22.22 3.17 -2.58
C THR A 122 21.46 4.11 -3.52
N ALA A 123 20.14 3.94 -3.65
CA ALA A 123 19.30 4.81 -4.47
C ALA A 123 19.30 6.28 -3.99
N ILE A 124 19.31 6.51 -2.67
CA ILE A 124 19.38 7.83 -2.06
C ILE A 124 20.73 8.49 -2.34
N GLU A 125 21.83 7.76 -2.14
CA GLU A 125 23.18 8.29 -2.38
C GLU A 125 23.36 8.69 -3.85
N GLU A 126 22.95 7.81 -4.78
CA GLU A 126 22.98 8.09 -6.22
C GLU A 126 22.11 9.31 -6.58
N ALA A 127 20.90 9.44 -6.02
CA ALA A 127 20.04 10.59 -6.28
C ALA A 127 20.63 11.92 -5.73
N ILE A 128 21.39 11.86 -4.64
CA ILE A 128 22.12 13.01 -4.10
C ILE A 128 23.26 13.41 -5.05
N GLU A 129 24.03 12.44 -5.55
CA GLU A 129 25.15 12.69 -6.48
C GLU A 129 24.67 13.23 -7.84
N LEU A 130 23.52 12.78 -8.34
CA LEU A 130 22.99 13.10 -9.68
C LEU A 130 22.24 14.44 -9.77
N MET A 131 22.68 15.45 -9.02
CA MET A 131 22.16 16.83 -8.95
C MET A 131 20.87 17.05 -8.14
N GLY A 132 20.65 16.29 -7.06
CA GLY A 132 19.80 16.73 -5.95
C GLY A 132 18.39 17.19 -6.33
N ASN A 133 17.75 16.51 -7.29
CA ASN A 133 16.38 16.84 -7.69
C ASN A 133 15.45 16.64 -6.49
N LYS A 134 14.86 17.75 -6.04
CA LYS A 134 14.03 17.79 -4.83
C LYS A 134 12.85 16.83 -4.90
N GLU A 135 12.21 16.69 -6.06
CA GLU A 135 11.05 15.82 -6.22
C GLU A 135 11.43 14.33 -6.07
N LEU A 136 12.52 13.92 -6.73
CA LEU A 136 13.01 12.54 -6.59
C LEU A 136 13.44 12.24 -5.14
N LEU A 137 14.15 13.17 -4.50
CA LEU A 137 14.54 13.03 -3.10
C LEU A 137 13.34 12.99 -2.16
N GLU A 138 12.28 13.76 -2.42
CA GLU A 138 11.02 13.69 -1.66
C GLU A 138 10.35 12.31 -1.81
N ILE A 139 10.33 11.73 -3.02
CA ILE A 139 9.80 10.38 -3.27
C ILE A 139 10.61 9.32 -2.50
N LEU A 140 11.94 9.39 -2.56
CA LEU A 140 12.82 8.45 -1.85
C LEU A 140 12.72 8.61 -0.34
N ALA A 141 12.59 9.85 0.17
CA ALA A 141 12.39 10.13 1.58
C ALA A 141 11.05 9.58 2.11
N GLU A 142 9.98 9.66 1.31
CA GLU A 142 8.69 9.06 1.66
C GLU A 142 8.83 7.54 1.81
N ALA A 143 9.49 6.87 0.86
CA ALA A 143 9.76 5.43 0.93
C ALA A 143 10.69 5.04 2.10
N ALA A 144 11.72 5.86 2.36
CA ALA A 144 12.61 5.66 3.49
C ALA A 144 11.87 5.82 4.83
N THR A 145 10.93 6.76 4.92
CA THR A 145 10.14 7.00 6.14
C THR A 145 9.28 5.79 6.50
N VAL A 146 8.72 5.09 5.51
CA VAL A 146 7.95 3.86 5.74
C VAL A 146 8.81 2.75 6.36
N ASN A 147 10.08 2.67 5.96
CA ASN A 147 11.01 1.63 6.38
C ASN A 147 12.06 2.12 7.39
N ILE A 148 11.88 3.32 7.95
CA ILE A 148 12.94 4.04 8.67
C ILE A 148 13.45 3.28 9.89
N SER A 149 12.58 2.53 10.56
CA SER A 149 12.98 1.69 11.70
C SER A 149 13.99 0.63 11.29
N THR A 150 13.77 -0.04 10.15
CA THR A 150 14.66 -1.05 9.61
C THR A 150 15.93 -0.43 9.04
N LEU A 151 15.79 0.69 8.31
CA LEU A 151 16.92 1.40 7.72
C LEU A 151 17.90 1.90 8.78
N LEU A 152 17.41 2.42 9.91
CA LEU A 152 18.26 2.85 11.02
C LEU A 152 19.04 1.72 11.72
N ASP A 153 18.78 0.46 11.39
CA ASP A 153 19.58 -0.66 11.88
C ASP A 153 20.71 -1.04 10.89
N THR A 154 20.56 -0.69 9.61
CA THR A 154 21.55 -0.97 8.55
C THR A 154 22.78 -0.06 8.64
N VAL A 155 23.94 -0.56 8.20
CA VAL A 155 25.19 0.21 8.17
C VAL A 155 25.19 1.16 6.98
N GLU A 156 24.64 0.70 5.85
CA GLU A 156 24.57 1.39 4.57
C GLU A 156 23.81 2.71 4.69
N PHE A 157 22.66 2.70 5.36
CA PHE A 157 21.88 3.91 5.60
C PHE A 157 22.57 4.88 6.57
N LYS A 158 23.29 4.37 7.58
CA LYS A 158 24.06 5.21 8.51
C LYS A 158 25.30 5.83 7.85
N SER A 159 25.84 5.18 6.82
CA SER A 159 27.01 5.63 6.08
C SER A 159 26.72 6.62 4.94
N LEU A 160 25.46 6.97 4.70
CA LEU A 160 25.09 7.97 3.69
C LEU A 160 25.82 9.29 3.93
N SER A 161 26.26 9.97 2.88
CA SER A 161 27.05 11.22 2.99
C SER A 161 26.31 12.34 3.73
N VAL A 162 24.98 12.31 3.70
CA VAL A 162 24.09 13.28 4.37
C VAL A 162 23.82 12.94 5.84
N MET A 163 24.22 11.77 6.31
CA MET A 163 23.94 11.30 7.66
C MET A 163 25.08 11.66 8.62
N THR A 164 24.70 12.24 9.76
CA THR A 164 25.61 12.49 10.88
C THR A 164 25.15 11.70 12.10
N ASP A 165 26.05 11.47 13.07
CA ASP A 165 25.69 10.83 14.34
C ASP A 165 24.52 11.53 15.05
N PHE A 166 24.47 12.87 14.93
CA PHE A 166 23.37 13.67 15.43
C PHE A 166 22.06 13.37 14.70
N SER A 167 22.07 13.33 13.36
CA SER A 167 20.90 13.00 12.53
C SER A 167 20.38 11.59 12.81
N ILE A 168 21.29 10.60 12.93
CA ILE A 168 20.96 9.21 13.27
C ILE A 168 20.27 9.15 14.63
N SER A 169 20.87 9.80 15.65
CA SER A 169 20.31 9.83 17.00
C SER A 169 18.93 10.49 17.04
N MET A 170 18.75 11.61 16.32
CA MET A 170 17.45 12.29 16.20
C MET A 170 16.39 11.38 15.58
N LEU A 171 16.71 10.72 14.46
CA LEU A 171 15.79 9.82 13.78
C LEU A 171 15.43 8.62 14.65
N GLN A 172 16.40 8.04 15.37
CA GLN A 172 16.14 6.97 16.35
C GLN A 172 15.18 7.42 17.46
N CYS A 173 15.38 8.62 18.03
CA CYS A 173 14.45 9.18 19.00
C CYS A 173 13.05 9.38 18.43
N CYS A 174 12.94 9.84 17.17
CA CYS A 174 11.66 9.98 16.48
C CYS A 174 10.95 8.63 16.31
N VAL A 175 11.67 7.60 15.87
CA VAL A 175 11.12 6.24 15.72
C VAL A 175 10.62 5.70 17.05
N GLN A 176 11.42 5.80 18.12
CA GLN A 176 11.02 5.35 19.45
C GLN A 176 9.79 6.09 19.97
N LYS A 177 9.73 7.42 19.79
CA LYS A 177 8.58 8.23 20.21
C LYS A 177 7.32 7.88 19.42
N ASN A 178 7.42 7.66 18.11
CA ASN A 178 6.30 7.24 17.27
C ASN A 178 5.78 5.85 17.65
N GLN A 179 6.67 4.91 17.97
CA GLN A 179 6.29 3.58 18.46
C GLN A 179 5.57 3.64 19.82
N ALA A 180 6.05 4.50 20.74
CA ALA A 180 5.41 4.72 22.03
C ALA A 180 4.00 5.32 21.86
N LEU A 181 3.86 6.33 21.00
CA LEU A 181 2.57 6.95 20.67
C LEU A 181 1.60 5.94 20.03
N ALA A 182 2.07 5.11 19.09
CA ALA A 182 1.24 4.08 18.47
C ALA A 182 0.72 3.08 19.52
N THR A 183 1.56 2.69 20.47
CA THR A 183 1.19 1.79 21.57
C THR A 183 0.14 2.42 22.49
N GLU A 184 0.31 3.70 22.83
CA GLU A 184 -0.65 4.45 23.66
C GLU A 184 -1.99 4.64 22.95
N LEU A 185 -1.97 4.92 21.65
CA LEU A 185 -3.17 5.03 20.81
C LEU A 185 -3.97 3.72 20.80
N GLU A 186 -3.30 2.58 20.58
CA GLU A 186 -3.96 1.27 20.61
C GLU A 186 -4.46 0.88 22.00
N LYS A 187 -3.79 1.31 23.07
CA LYS A 187 -4.30 1.16 24.44
C LYS A 187 -5.58 1.98 24.65
N THR A 188 -5.56 3.24 24.22
CA THR A 188 -6.69 4.17 24.38
C THR A 188 -7.90 3.70 23.58
N LYS A 189 -7.68 3.23 22.35
CA LYS A 189 -8.71 2.64 21.50
C LYS A 189 -9.37 1.43 22.15
N ARG A 190 -8.59 0.52 22.74
CA ARG A 190 -9.13 -0.63 23.49
C ARG A 190 -9.96 -0.21 24.70
N GLN A 191 -9.51 0.80 25.44
CA GLN A 191 -10.26 1.35 26.57
C GLN A 191 -11.58 1.98 26.11
N LEU A 192 -11.58 2.71 24.99
CA LEU A 192 -12.78 3.31 24.42
C LEU A 192 -13.80 2.24 24.03
N CYS A 193 -13.38 1.19 23.31
CA CYS A 193 -14.27 0.08 22.95
C CYS A 193 -14.88 -0.59 24.20
N ALA A 194 -14.08 -0.80 25.25
CA ALA A 194 -14.58 -1.38 26.50
C ALA A 194 -15.62 -0.49 27.20
N VAL A 195 -15.42 0.84 27.18
CA VAL A 195 -16.39 1.80 27.72
C VAL A 195 -17.66 1.82 26.87
N GLU A 196 -17.55 1.82 25.54
CA GLU A 196 -18.70 1.76 24.64
C GLU A 196 -19.55 0.51 24.84
N ASP A 197 -18.92 -0.65 25.02
CA ASP A 197 -19.63 -1.90 25.25
C ASP A 197 -20.30 -1.93 26.64
N CYS A 198 -19.64 -1.40 27.67
CA CYS A 198 -20.24 -1.22 28.99
C CYS A 198 -21.46 -0.28 28.92
N LEU A 199 -21.34 0.84 28.21
CA LEU A 199 -22.42 1.81 28.05
C LEU A 199 -23.61 1.21 27.28
N LYS A 200 -23.35 0.41 26.23
CA LYS A 200 -24.41 -0.33 25.52
C LYS A 200 -25.13 -1.31 26.43
N ALA A 201 -24.38 -2.09 27.22
CA ALA A 201 -24.97 -3.04 28.16
C ALA A 201 -25.81 -2.34 29.24
N GLN A 202 -25.32 -1.22 29.78
CA GLN A 202 -26.03 -0.42 30.76
C GLN A 202 -27.30 0.22 30.17
N ASN A 203 -27.24 0.75 28.95
CA ASN A 203 -28.41 1.31 28.26
C ASN A 203 -29.47 0.24 27.98
N GLU A 204 -29.07 -0.95 27.56
CA GLU A 204 -30.00 -2.06 27.34
C GLU A 204 -30.65 -2.52 28.65
N GLN A 205 -29.89 -2.57 29.74
CA GLN A 205 -30.41 -2.84 31.07
C GLN A 205 -31.44 -1.77 31.50
N LEU A 206 -31.09 -0.49 31.38
CA LEU A 206 -31.99 0.62 31.71
C LEU A 206 -33.26 0.60 30.86
N ARG A 207 -33.15 0.22 29.58
CA ARG A 207 -34.29 0.05 28.68
C ARG A 207 -35.23 -1.04 29.17
N ARG A 208 -34.71 -2.21 29.57
CA ARG A 208 -35.53 -3.31 30.14
C ARG A 208 -36.20 -2.91 31.45
N GLU A 209 -35.49 -2.23 32.35
CA GLU A 209 -36.06 -1.74 33.61
C GLU A 209 -37.19 -0.75 33.38
N ARG A 210 -37.01 0.22 32.47
CA ARG A 210 -38.06 1.18 32.08
C ARG A 210 -39.28 0.47 31.50
N GLN A 211 -39.09 -0.54 30.67
CA GLN A 211 -40.18 -1.34 30.11
C GLN A 211 -40.96 -2.07 31.20
N SER A 212 -40.28 -2.69 32.17
CA SER A 212 -40.93 -3.33 33.32
C SER A 212 -41.71 -2.36 34.20
N LEU A 213 -41.17 -1.15 34.42
CA LEU A 213 -41.90 -0.10 35.15
C LEU A 213 -43.16 0.34 34.41
N GLN A 214 -43.11 0.49 33.09
CA GLN A 214 -44.28 0.81 32.27
C GLN A 214 -45.37 -0.27 32.40
N VAL A 215 -44.98 -1.55 32.34
CA VAL A 215 -45.91 -2.68 32.55
C VAL A 215 -46.51 -2.63 33.94
N LEU A 216 -45.71 -2.36 34.98
CA LEU A 216 -46.20 -2.23 36.35
C LEU A 216 -47.25 -1.13 36.48
N MET A 217 -47.00 0.05 35.89
CA MET A 217 -47.95 1.17 35.92
C MET A 217 -49.26 0.87 35.18
N GLY A 218 -49.21 0.06 34.12
CA GLY A 218 -50.39 -0.31 33.32
C GLY A 218 -51.16 -1.54 33.80
N THR A 219 -50.63 -2.28 34.78
CA THR A 219 -51.24 -3.55 35.22
C THR A 219 -51.95 -3.37 36.56
N SER A 220 -53.24 -3.70 36.62
CA SER A 220 -54.06 -3.59 37.85
C SER A 220 -54.43 -4.95 38.46
N SER A 221 -54.21 -6.05 37.75
CA SER A 221 -54.55 -7.41 38.18
C SER A 221 -53.60 -8.45 37.58
N CYS A 222 -53.56 -9.66 38.16
CA CYS A 222 -52.74 -10.72 37.61
C CYS A 222 -53.29 -11.20 36.25
N ARG A 223 -52.41 -11.45 35.27
CA ARG A 223 -52.82 -11.99 33.96
C ARG A 223 -53.32 -13.43 34.06
N ASN A 224 -52.88 -14.17 35.07
CA ASN A 224 -53.40 -15.51 35.34
C ASN A 224 -54.81 -15.39 35.95
N ILE A 225 -55.83 -15.79 35.18
CA ILE A 225 -57.25 -15.71 35.57
C ILE A 225 -57.55 -16.50 36.85
N ASN A 226 -56.76 -17.55 37.12
CA ASN A 226 -56.89 -18.37 38.34
C ASN A 226 -56.14 -17.77 39.54
N CYS A 227 -55.48 -16.61 39.37
CA CYS A 227 -54.77 -15.91 40.44
C CYS A 227 -55.67 -14.81 41.01
N SER A 228 -56.19 -15.05 42.22
CA SER A 228 -57.04 -14.12 42.97
C SER A 228 -56.26 -13.11 43.82
N ALA A 229 -54.95 -12.95 43.58
CA ALA A 229 -54.12 -12.03 44.34
C ALA A 229 -54.53 -10.57 44.05
N GLY A 230 -54.81 -9.80 45.11
CA GLY A 230 -54.77 -8.33 45.03
C GLY A 230 -53.35 -7.93 44.61
N PHE A 231 -53.23 -7.06 43.62
CA PHE A 231 -52.04 -6.89 42.77
C PHE A 231 -50.70 -6.73 43.54
N MET A 232 -50.09 -7.86 43.87
CA MET A 232 -48.77 -7.99 44.51
C MET A 232 -47.81 -8.51 43.45
N CYS A 233 -46.92 -7.64 42.98
CA CYS A 233 -45.94 -7.95 41.94
C CYS A 233 -44.53 -7.48 42.33
N TYR A 234 -43.51 -8.05 41.70
CA TYR A 234 -42.11 -7.63 41.84
C TYR A 234 -41.39 -7.73 40.51
N ILE A 235 -40.31 -6.95 40.34
CA ILE A 235 -39.44 -7.05 39.16
C ILE A 235 -38.38 -8.11 39.45
N ASP A 236 -38.29 -9.10 38.57
CA ASP A 236 -37.24 -10.11 38.62
C ASP A 236 -35.89 -9.47 38.26
N PRO A 237 -34.87 -9.48 39.16
CA PRO A 237 -33.60 -8.80 38.91
C PRO A 237 -32.75 -9.49 37.83
N GLY A 238 -32.99 -10.77 37.54
CA GLY A 238 -32.24 -11.50 36.51
C GLY A 238 -32.80 -11.29 35.10
N GLU A 239 -34.12 -11.26 34.97
CA GLU A 239 -34.78 -11.11 33.66
C GLU A 239 -35.27 -9.67 33.39
N CYS A 240 -35.30 -8.80 34.40
CA CYS A 240 -35.93 -7.47 34.35
C CYS A 240 -37.37 -7.53 33.83
N ILE A 241 -38.15 -8.51 34.31
CA ILE A 241 -39.55 -8.74 33.94
C ILE A 241 -40.43 -8.62 35.19
N LEU A 242 -41.60 -8.00 35.05
CA LEU A 242 -42.59 -7.94 36.11
C LEU A 242 -43.23 -9.33 36.33
N ARG A 243 -43.26 -9.80 37.58
CA ARG A 243 -43.85 -11.08 37.96
C ARG A 243 -44.87 -10.92 39.09
N CYS A 244 -45.94 -11.71 39.04
CA CYS A 244 -46.87 -11.83 40.15
C CYS A 244 -46.18 -12.52 41.35
N ALA A 245 -46.31 -11.94 42.55
CA ALA A 245 -45.72 -12.49 43.76
C ALA A 245 -46.33 -13.85 44.16
N THR A 246 -47.60 -14.10 43.83
CA THR A 246 -48.32 -15.32 44.22
C THR A 246 -48.10 -16.47 43.23
N CYS A 247 -48.35 -16.24 41.94
CA CYS A 247 -48.30 -17.31 40.93
C CYS A 247 -47.06 -17.27 40.01
N ARG A 248 -46.18 -16.27 40.18
CA ARG A 248 -44.95 -16.07 39.38
C ARG A 248 -45.17 -15.89 37.87
N CYS A 249 -46.42 -15.66 37.44
CA CYS A 249 -46.77 -15.37 36.05
C CYS A 249 -45.99 -14.13 35.56
N LYS A 250 -45.45 -14.21 34.33
CA LYS A 250 -44.74 -13.12 33.67
C LYS A 250 -45.74 -12.11 33.12
N HIS A 251 -45.49 -10.83 33.38
CA HIS A 251 -46.21 -9.70 32.82
C HIS A 251 -45.28 -8.96 31.85
N TYR A 252 -45.76 -8.72 30.64
CA TYR A 252 -45.04 -8.05 29.57
C TYR A 252 -45.96 -7.09 28.85
N SER A 253 -45.36 -6.06 28.23
CA SER A 253 -46.08 -5.18 27.31
C SER A 253 -46.64 -6.03 26.18
N VAL A 254 -47.93 -5.86 25.87
CA VAL A 254 -48.47 -6.34 24.60
C VAL A 254 -48.14 -5.24 23.60
N ASP A 255 -47.27 -5.53 22.64
CA ASP A 255 -47.02 -4.63 21.50
C ASP A 255 -48.32 -4.42 20.69
#